data_AF-A0A957QJF5-F1
#
_entry.id   AF-A0A957QJF5-F1
#
_cell.length_a   1.000
_cell.length_b   1.000
_cell.length_c   1.000
_cell.angle_alpha   90.00
_cell.angle_beta   90.00
_cell.angle_gamma   90.00
#
_symmetry.space_group_name_H-M   'P 1'
#
loop_
_entity.id
_entity.type
_entity.pdbx_description
1 polymer ?
#
loop_
_entity_poly.entity_id
_entity_poly.type
_entity_poly.pdbx_seq_one_letter_code
_entity_poly.pdbx_strand_id
1 'polypeptide(L)'
;MRLTQLFLVVGLGLTMLLLASCDLGEQPDPCQTDTALFQDDFENENECGWVLFDNSGLAAEILDGAMLITTSQAGKITWSNAERDYTNVIINVTARQITGPNNNAYGVICRYRDEQNFYLFLVSGDGYYTIGKYEASSPQIQYLTPNEEFGYSDVIN
;
A
#
# COMPACT_ATOMS: atom_id res chain seq x y z
N MET A 1 -61.73 23.84 -19.98
CA MET A 1 -60.85 22.74 -20.40
C MET A 1 -59.44 23.29 -20.59
N ARG A 2 -58.59 23.37 -19.54
CA ARG A 2 -57.13 23.63 -19.66
C ARG A 2 -56.32 23.78 -18.36
N LEU A 3 -56.91 23.83 -17.16
CA LEU A 3 -56.11 23.97 -15.91
C LEU A 3 -55.84 22.64 -15.16
N THR A 4 -56.72 21.65 -15.26
CA THR A 4 -56.56 20.36 -14.55
C THR A 4 -55.62 19.36 -15.23
N GLN A 5 -55.38 19.49 -16.54
CA GLN A 5 -54.40 18.64 -17.25
C GLN A 5 -52.95 19.05 -16.96
N LEU A 6 -52.70 20.30 -16.53
CA LEU A 6 -51.35 20.80 -16.29
C LEU A 6 -50.72 20.21 -15.01
N PHE A 7 -51.53 20.02 -13.96
CA PHE A 7 -51.06 19.37 -12.72
C PHE A 7 -50.80 17.86 -12.88
N LEU A 8 -51.56 17.19 -13.75
CA LEU A 8 -51.40 15.74 -13.98
C LEU A 8 -50.12 15.41 -14.77
N VAL A 9 -49.74 16.28 -15.72
CA VAL A 9 -48.52 16.10 -16.55
C VAL A 9 -47.25 16.47 -15.78
N VAL A 10 -47.31 17.48 -14.89
CA VAL A 10 -46.17 17.85 -14.02
C VAL A 10 -45.93 16.78 -12.93
N GLY A 11 -46.99 16.14 -12.40
CA GLY A 11 -46.87 15.03 -11.46
C GLY A 11 -46.28 13.75 -12.05
N LEU A 12 -46.57 13.45 -13.33
CA LEU A 12 -45.98 12.31 -14.05
C LEU A 12 -44.52 12.56 -14.47
N GLY A 13 -44.15 13.80 -14.83
CA GLY A 13 -42.78 14.15 -15.19
C GLY A 13 -41.81 14.13 -14.01
N LEU A 14 -42.27 14.51 -12.81
CA LEU A 14 -41.46 14.54 -11.59
C LEU A 14 -41.28 13.15 -10.95
N THR A 15 -42.17 12.19 -11.25
CA THR A 15 -42.05 10.79 -10.82
C THR A 15 -41.16 9.94 -11.76
N MET A 16 -40.96 10.38 -13.01
CA MET A 16 -40.09 9.69 -13.98
C MET A 16 -38.59 10.03 -13.83
N LEU A 17 -38.24 11.10 -13.11
CA LEU A 17 -36.85 11.49 -12.84
C LEU A 17 -36.21 10.79 -11.62
N LEU A 18 -36.98 10.01 -10.85
CA LEU A 18 -36.50 9.35 -9.63
C LEU A 18 -35.99 7.91 -9.84
N LEU A 19 -36.05 7.38 -11.06
CA LEU A 19 -35.62 6.00 -11.36
C LEU A 19 -34.30 5.91 -12.13
N ALA A 20 -33.60 7.02 -12.36
CA ALA A 20 -32.17 6.98 -12.67
C ALA A 20 -31.37 6.73 -11.37
N SER A 21 -31.66 5.63 -10.67
CA SER A 21 -30.61 4.98 -9.90
C SER A 21 -29.64 4.46 -10.95
N CYS A 22 -28.58 5.22 -11.21
CA CYS A 22 -27.40 4.62 -11.78
C CYS A 22 -27.04 3.47 -10.85
N ASP A 23 -27.19 2.25 -11.36
CA ASP A 23 -26.49 1.09 -10.86
C ASP A 23 -25.00 1.43 -11.00
N LEU A 24 -24.46 2.13 -10.00
CA LEU A 24 -23.02 2.25 -9.79
C LEU A 24 -22.58 0.87 -9.34
N GLY A 25 -22.60 -0.08 -10.28
CA GLY A 25 -22.08 -1.41 -10.06
C GLY A 25 -20.65 -1.25 -9.57
N GLU A 26 -20.37 -1.85 -8.43
CA GLU A 26 -19.04 -1.95 -7.87
C GLU A 26 -18.15 -2.58 -8.94
N GLN A 27 -17.32 -1.76 -9.59
CA GLN A 27 -16.39 -2.27 -10.60
C GLN A 27 -15.44 -3.22 -9.85
N PRO A 28 -15.20 -4.44 -10.37
CA PRO A 28 -14.28 -5.35 -9.72
C PRO A 28 -12.92 -4.67 -9.51
N ASP A 29 -12.38 -4.77 -8.30
CA ASP A 29 -11.05 -4.25 -7.97
C ASP A 29 -10.02 -5.00 -8.83
N PRO A 30 -9.31 -4.32 -9.76
CA PRO A 30 -8.33 -4.98 -10.62
C PRO A 30 -7.17 -5.61 -9.85
N CYS A 31 -6.96 -5.19 -8.60
CA CYS A 31 -5.88 -5.64 -7.73
C CYS A 31 -6.32 -6.77 -6.81
N GLN A 32 -7.55 -7.28 -6.95
CA GLN A 32 -8.03 -8.46 -6.26
C GLN A 32 -8.12 -9.65 -7.24
N THR A 33 -7.70 -10.83 -6.78
CA THR A 33 -7.82 -12.07 -7.57
C THR A 33 -8.61 -13.13 -6.82
N ASP A 34 -8.98 -14.23 -7.49
CA ASP A 34 -9.64 -15.36 -6.84
C ASP A 34 -8.80 -16.00 -5.73
N THR A 35 -7.48 -15.81 -5.77
CA THR A 35 -6.51 -16.45 -4.85
C THR A 35 -5.84 -15.49 -3.88
N ALA A 36 -5.98 -14.17 -4.08
CA ALA A 36 -5.32 -13.16 -3.25
C ALA A 36 -6.26 -12.00 -2.94
N LEU A 37 -6.25 -11.56 -1.67
CA LEU A 37 -6.99 -10.37 -1.23
C LEU A 37 -6.49 -9.09 -1.91
N PHE A 38 -5.21 -9.08 -2.28
CA PHE A 38 -4.53 -8.02 -3.00
C PHE A 38 -3.33 -8.60 -3.75
N GLN A 39 -3.14 -8.20 -5.00
CA GLN A 39 -1.98 -8.53 -5.82
C GLN A 39 -1.71 -7.40 -6.80
N ASP A 40 -0.44 -7.08 -6.99
CA ASP A 40 0.03 -6.13 -7.98
C ASP A 40 1.36 -6.64 -8.55
N ASP A 41 1.49 -6.62 -9.88
CA ASP A 41 2.73 -6.91 -10.61
C ASP A 41 3.45 -5.63 -11.09
N PHE A 42 2.84 -4.46 -10.84
CA PHE A 42 3.32 -3.13 -11.19
C PHE A 42 3.43 -2.86 -12.71
N GLU A 43 2.78 -3.66 -13.55
CA GLU A 43 2.80 -3.45 -15.02
C GLU A 43 1.89 -2.29 -15.46
N ASN A 44 0.81 -2.04 -14.73
CA ASN A 44 -0.10 -0.92 -14.98
C ASN A 44 0.18 0.23 -14.02
N GLU A 45 0.53 1.40 -14.56
CA GLU A 45 0.93 2.56 -13.75
C GLU A 45 -0.12 2.91 -12.68
N ASN A 46 0.24 2.56 -11.45
CA ASN A 46 -0.45 2.86 -10.21
C ASN A 46 -1.95 2.49 -10.14
N GLU A 47 -2.38 1.44 -10.85
CA GLU A 47 -3.77 0.97 -10.85
C GLU A 47 -4.24 0.57 -9.44
N CYS A 48 -3.33 0.06 -8.61
CA CYS A 48 -3.61 -0.39 -7.26
C CYS A 48 -3.55 0.70 -6.18
N GLY A 49 -3.28 1.96 -6.55
CA GLY A 49 -3.36 3.09 -5.62
C GLY A 49 -2.20 3.18 -4.63
N TRP A 50 -1.01 2.75 -5.02
CA TRP A 50 0.20 2.98 -4.23
C TRP A 50 0.49 4.48 -4.07
N VAL A 51 0.94 4.84 -2.87
CA VAL A 51 1.41 6.20 -2.60
C VAL A 51 2.77 6.41 -3.26
N LEU A 52 2.81 7.21 -4.32
CA LEU A 52 4.03 7.57 -5.05
C LEU A 52 4.49 8.98 -4.69
N PHE A 53 5.80 9.17 -4.59
CA PHE A 53 6.39 10.47 -4.27
C PHE A 53 7.86 10.52 -4.69
N ASP A 54 8.36 11.74 -4.91
CA ASP A 54 9.78 12.05 -5.02
C ASP A 54 10.02 13.40 -4.32
N ASN A 55 10.62 13.35 -3.14
CA ASN A 55 10.93 14.54 -2.38
C ASN A 55 12.12 14.37 -1.44
N SER A 56 12.98 15.38 -1.40
CA SER A 56 14.07 15.48 -0.40
C SER A 56 14.97 14.24 -0.31
N GLY A 57 15.16 13.52 -1.42
CA GLY A 57 16.00 12.33 -1.46
C GLY A 57 15.34 11.05 -0.93
N LEU A 58 14.01 11.04 -0.76
CA LEU A 58 13.17 9.86 -0.58
C LEU A 58 12.25 9.74 -1.80
N ALA A 59 12.08 8.54 -2.32
CA ALA A 59 11.17 8.30 -3.44
C ALA A 59 10.50 6.93 -3.39
N ALA A 60 9.28 6.87 -3.89
CA ALA A 60 8.53 5.67 -4.23
C ALA A 60 7.93 5.84 -5.62
N GLU A 61 8.34 5.00 -6.57
CA GLU A 61 8.00 5.11 -7.99
C GLU A 61 7.69 3.73 -8.55
N ILE A 62 6.80 3.65 -9.54
CA ILE A 62 6.62 2.44 -10.35
C ILE A 62 7.39 2.63 -11.65
N LEU A 63 8.35 1.75 -11.92
CA LEU A 63 9.20 1.80 -13.10
C LEU A 63 9.52 0.39 -13.57
N ASP A 64 9.34 0.13 -14.88
CA ASP A 64 9.67 -1.13 -15.54
C ASP A 64 9.10 -2.38 -14.83
N GLY A 65 7.81 -2.35 -14.45
CA GLY A 65 7.14 -3.48 -13.80
C GLY A 65 7.57 -3.71 -12.35
N ALA A 66 8.06 -2.67 -11.65
CA ALA A 66 8.48 -2.78 -10.26
C ALA A 66 8.21 -1.51 -9.46
N MET A 67 7.87 -1.68 -8.18
CA MET A 67 7.93 -0.63 -7.17
C MET A 67 9.39 -0.38 -6.75
N LEU A 68 9.90 0.80 -7.04
CA LEU A 68 11.22 1.28 -6.65
C LEU A 68 11.09 2.17 -5.42
N ILE A 69 11.73 1.77 -4.33
CA ILE A 69 11.84 2.55 -3.10
C ILE A 69 13.29 3.03 -2.95
N THR A 70 13.49 4.34 -2.89
CA THR A 70 14.83 4.95 -2.85
C THR A 70 14.96 5.88 -1.64
N THR A 71 16.11 5.80 -0.96
CA THR A 71 16.53 6.78 0.04
C THR A 71 18.00 7.14 -0.15
N SER A 72 18.31 8.43 -0.16
CA SER A 72 19.68 8.96 -0.06
C SER A 72 20.03 9.46 1.34
N GLN A 73 19.11 9.31 2.30
CA GLN A 73 19.27 9.76 3.68
C GLN A 73 19.60 8.58 4.60
N ALA A 74 20.81 8.58 5.17
CA ALA A 74 21.24 7.56 6.10
C ALA A 74 20.34 7.51 7.35
N GLY A 75 19.95 6.30 7.77
CA GLY A 75 19.12 6.05 8.95
C GLY A 75 17.65 6.46 8.80
N LYS A 76 17.21 6.85 7.60
CA LYS A 76 15.79 7.08 7.29
C LYS A 76 15.16 5.82 6.73
N ILE A 77 13.95 5.53 7.19
CA ILE A 77 13.08 4.52 6.62
C ILE A 77 12.07 5.26 5.75
N THR A 78 11.79 4.70 4.59
CA THR A 78 10.76 5.19 3.67
C THR A 78 10.00 3.99 3.13
N TRP A 79 8.73 4.18 2.77
CA TRP A 79 7.83 3.11 2.38
C TRP A 79 6.74 3.66 1.47
N SER A 80 6.10 2.75 0.74
CA SER A 80 4.83 2.99 0.07
C SER A 80 3.81 1.95 0.55
N ASN A 81 2.53 2.27 0.42
CA ASN A 81 1.43 1.35 0.66
C ASN A 81 0.26 1.72 -0.27
N ALA A 82 -0.61 0.74 -0.54
CA ALA A 82 -1.79 0.89 -1.41
C ALA A 82 -3.08 1.29 -0.65
N GLU A 83 -2.94 1.79 0.58
CA GLU A 83 -4.06 2.18 1.46
C GLU A 83 -5.14 1.09 1.60
N ARG A 84 -4.71 -0.18 1.66
CA ARG A 84 -5.58 -1.35 1.83
C ARG A 84 -5.57 -1.83 3.27
N ASP A 85 -6.76 -2.09 3.82
CA ASP A 85 -6.95 -2.56 5.18
C ASP A 85 -7.32 -4.05 5.23
N TYR A 86 -6.41 -4.86 5.77
CA TYR A 86 -6.64 -6.27 6.04
C TYR A 86 -6.24 -6.63 7.48
N THR A 87 -6.95 -7.58 8.09
CA THR A 87 -6.70 -7.99 9.48
C THR A 87 -5.65 -9.10 9.59
N ASN A 88 -5.92 -10.25 8.97
CA ASN A 88 -5.02 -11.40 8.95
C ASN A 88 -4.67 -11.72 7.51
N VAL A 89 -3.37 -11.71 7.21
CA VAL A 89 -2.85 -11.89 5.85
C VAL A 89 -1.60 -12.76 5.87
N ILE A 90 -1.36 -13.40 4.73
CA ILE A 90 -0.05 -13.93 4.36
C ILE A 90 0.47 -12.98 3.28
N ILE A 91 1.64 -12.39 3.50
CA ILE A 91 2.27 -11.46 2.56
C ILE A 91 3.37 -12.22 1.83
N ASN A 92 3.33 -12.20 0.50
CA ASN A 92 4.38 -12.73 -0.36
C ASN A 92 4.86 -11.61 -1.28
N VAL A 93 6.17 -11.36 -1.31
CA VAL A 93 6.79 -10.30 -2.12
C VAL A 93 8.10 -10.83 -2.71
N THR A 94 8.32 -10.54 -3.98
CA THR A 94 9.65 -10.67 -4.60
C THR A 94 10.32 -9.31 -4.57
N ALA A 95 11.41 -9.18 -3.82
CA ALA A 95 12.17 -7.95 -3.68
C ALA A 95 13.67 -8.22 -3.79
N ARG A 96 14.43 -7.22 -4.26
CA ARG A 96 15.90 -7.25 -4.30
C ARG A 96 16.48 -5.86 -4.04
N GLN A 97 17.65 -5.82 -3.44
CA GLN A 97 18.46 -4.61 -3.43
C GLN A 97 19.05 -4.38 -4.82
N ILE A 98 18.83 -3.18 -5.39
CA ILE A 98 19.36 -2.83 -6.73
C ILE A 98 20.73 -2.16 -6.63
N THR A 99 20.88 -1.23 -5.68
CA THR A 99 22.13 -0.48 -5.44
C THR A 99 22.29 -0.15 -3.95
N GLY A 100 23.39 0.53 -3.59
CA GLY A 100 23.69 0.93 -2.21
C GLY A 100 24.55 -0.08 -1.44
N PRO A 101 24.91 0.23 -0.18
CA PRO A 101 25.72 -0.65 0.65
C PRO A 101 24.92 -1.88 1.11
N ASN A 102 25.60 -3.02 1.31
CA ASN A 102 24.96 -4.25 1.80
C ASN A 102 24.49 -4.15 3.25
N ASN A 103 25.12 -3.30 4.06
CA ASN A 103 24.62 -2.92 5.38
C ASN A 103 23.48 -1.89 5.23
N ASN A 104 22.41 -2.34 4.58
CA ASN A 104 21.17 -1.61 4.35
C ASN A 104 20.04 -2.61 4.20
N ALA A 105 18.86 -2.27 4.72
CA ALA A 105 17.76 -3.19 4.82
C ALA A 105 16.54 -2.74 4.01
N TYR A 106 15.80 -3.71 3.47
CA TYR A 106 14.56 -3.53 2.72
C TYR A 106 13.58 -4.64 3.08
N GLY A 107 12.30 -4.45 2.80
CA GLY A 107 11.29 -5.47 3.10
C GLY A 107 9.89 -4.92 3.08
N VAL A 108 9.04 -5.44 3.95
CA VAL A 108 7.60 -5.14 3.98
C VAL A 108 7.18 -4.52 5.29
N ILE A 109 6.19 -3.64 5.23
CA ILE A 109 5.46 -3.18 6.40
C ILE A 109 4.11 -3.90 6.49
N CYS A 110 3.56 -4.02 7.69
CA CYS A 110 2.22 -4.56 7.90
C CYS A 110 1.53 -3.92 9.11
N ARG A 111 0.20 -4.06 9.16
CA ARG A 111 -0.66 -3.44 10.19
C ARG A 111 -0.38 -1.94 10.34
N TYR A 112 -0.21 -1.26 9.20
CA TYR A 112 -0.02 0.17 9.13
C TYR A 112 -1.28 0.87 9.63
N ARG A 113 -1.13 1.74 10.62
CA ARG A 113 -2.22 2.59 11.12
C ARG A 113 -2.02 4.03 10.67
N ASP A 114 -0.78 4.48 10.76
CA ASP A 114 -0.33 5.82 10.40
C ASP A 114 1.20 5.81 10.29
N GLU A 115 1.78 6.94 9.87
CA GLU A 115 3.22 7.09 9.64
C GLU A 115 4.08 6.90 10.91
N GLN A 116 3.43 6.80 12.07
CA GLN A 116 4.06 6.66 13.38
C GLN A 116 3.82 5.28 13.98
N ASN A 117 3.04 4.39 13.34
CA ASN A 117 2.59 3.12 13.92
C ASN A 117 2.44 2.02 12.86
N PHE A 118 3.43 1.11 12.79
CA PHE A 118 3.38 -0.07 11.93
C PHE A 118 4.39 -1.14 12.37
N TYR A 119 4.26 -2.36 11.85
CA TYR A 119 5.27 -3.39 11.94
C TYR A 119 6.07 -3.46 10.65
N LEU A 120 7.31 -3.95 10.76
CA LEU A 120 8.20 -4.16 9.63
C LEU A 120 8.86 -5.54 9.74
N PHE A 121 9.10 -6.13 8.58
CA PHE A 121 10.03 -7.23 8.39
C PHE A 121 11.05 -6.80 7.35
N LEU A 122 12.32 -6.77 7.73
CA LEU A 122 13.41 -6.32 6.88
C LEU A 122 14.47 -7.40 6.74
N VAL A 123 15.04 -7.47 5.54
CA VAL A 123 16.25 -8.23 5.22
C VAL A 123 17.32 -7.26 4.75
N SER A 124 18.58 -7.56 5.09
CA SER A 124 19.75 -6.75 4.77
C SER A 124 20.63 -7.46 3.75
N GLY A 125 21.27 -6.68 2.87
CA GLY A 125 22.18 -7.20 1.83
C GLY A 125 23.42 -7.91 2.37
N ASP A 126 23.69 -7.86 3.67
CA ASP A 126 24.79 -8.52 4.37
C ASP A 126 24.37 -9.78 5.16
N GLY A 127 23.15 -10.28 4.95
CA GLY A 127 22.69 -11.56 5.49
C GLY A 127 21.95 -11.48 6.83
N TYR A 128 21.51 -10.27 7.20
CA TYR A 128 20.79 -10.04 8.44
C TYR A 128 19.29 -9.81 8.19
N TYR A 129 18.48 -10.02 9.23
CA TYR A 129 17.05 -9.72 9.21
C TYR A 129 16.55 -9.16 10.54
N THR A 130 15.40 -8.49 10.51
CA THR A 130 14.67 -8.13 11.72
C THR A 130 13.17 -8.14 11.50
N ILE A 131 12.43 -8.41 12.58
CA ILE A 131 11.02 -8.03 12.71
C ILE A 131 11.03 -6.90 13.75
N GLY A 132 10.33 -5.81 13.46
CA GLY A 132 10.29 -4.67 14.35
C GLY A 132 8.95 -3.97 14.38
N LYS A 133 8.82 -3.05 15.33
CA LYS A 133 7.70 -2.13 15.46
C LYS A 133 8.22 -0.70 15.38
N TYR A 134 7.57 0.12 14.56
CA TYR A 134 7.83 1.54 14.45
C TYR A 134 6.80 2.31 15.29
N GLU A 135 7.27 3.08 16.27
CA GLU A 135 6.46 3.95 17.13
C GLU A 135 7.13 5.30 17.30
N ALA A 136 6.53 6.40 16.83
CA ALA A 136 7.18 7.72 16.88
C ALA A 136 7.47 8.25 18.30
N SER A 137 6.83 7.69 19.34
CA SER A 137 7.16 7.99 20.73
C SER A 137 8.55 7.49 21.15
N SER A 138 9.18 6.61 20.35
CA SER A 138 10.55 6.14 20.49
C SER A 138 11.29 6.39 19.17
N PRO A 139 12.35 7.22 19.11
CA PRO A 139 12.98 7.60 17.84
C PRO A 139 13.76 6.48 17.13
N GLN A 140 13.50 5.20 17.40
CA GLN A 140 14.14 4.04 16.78
C GLN A 140 13.13 2.89 16.65
N ILE A 141 13.30 2.03 15.63
CA ILE A 141 12.58 0.76 15.52
C ILE A 141 12.80 -0.02 16.82
N GLN A 142 11.72 -0.49 17.46
CA GLN A 142 11.82 -1.51 18.47
C GLN A 142 11.97 -2.86 17.77
N TYR A 143 13.17 -3.46 17.86
CA TYR A 143 13.41 -4.78 17.31
C TYR A 143 12.75 -5.86 18.17
N LEU A 144 12.01 -6.74 17.51
CA LEU A 144 11.30 -7.88 18.09
C LEU A 144 12.02 -9.21 17.82
N THR A 145 13.12 -9.16 17.07
CA THR A 145 14.06 -10.26 16.94
C THR A 145 14.76 -10.57 18.26
N PRO A 146 15.35 -11.78 18.41
CA PRO A 146 16.15 -12.12 19.58
C PRO A 146 17.21 -11.06 19.88
N ASN A 147 17.47 -10.82 21.17
CA ASN A 147 18.38 -9.80 21.68
C ASN A 147 18.04 -8.34 21.31
N GLU A 148 16.87 -8.08 20.73
CA GLU A 148 16.46 -6.74 20.28
C GLU A 148 17.46 -6.15 19.28
N GLU A 149 17.97 -6.98 18.35
CA GLU A 149 18.92 -6.60 17.30
C GLU A 149 18.63 -7.33 15.99
N PHE A 150 19.31 -6.95 14.90
CA PHE A 150 19.26 -7.72 13.66
C PHE A 150 19.87 -9.11 13.86
N GLY A 151 19.14 -10.16 13.48
CA GLY A 151 19.61 -11.53 13.51
C GLY A 151 20.33 -11.91 12.21
N TYR A 152 21.41 -12.68 12.31
CA TYR A 152 22.08 -13.25 11.14
C TYR A 152 21.34 -14.50 10.64
N SER A 153 21.32 -14.71 9.32
CA SER A 153 20.84 -15.94 8.70
C SER A 153 21.65 -16.31 7.47
N ASP A 154 22.04 -17.57 7.38
CA ASP A 154 22.76 -18.17 6.24
C ASP A 154 21.88 -18.41 5.01
N VAL A 155 20.56 -18.24 5.12
CA VAL A 155 19.65 -18.30 3.97
C VAL A 155 19.45 -16.93 3.29
N ILE A 156 20.01 -15.87 3.86
CA ILE A 156 19.94 -14.51 3.32
C ILE A 156 21.30 -14.19 2.69
N ASN A 157 21.31 -14.15 1.35
CA ASN A 157 22.47 -14.00 0.45
C ASN A 157 23.44 -15.19 0.42
#